data_AF-A0A1S2NTL5-F1
#
_entry.id   AF-A0A1S2NTL5-F1
#
_cell.length_a   1.000
_cell.length_b   1.000
_cell.length_c   1.000
_cell.angle_alpha   90.00
_cell.angle_beta   90.00
_cell.angle_gamma   90.00
#
_symmetry.space_group_name_H-M   'P 1'
#
loop_
_entity.id
_entity.type
_entity.pdbx_description
1 polymer ?
#
loop_
_entity_poly.entity_id
_entity_poly.type
_entity_poly.pdbx_seq_one_letter_code
_entity_poly.pdbx_strand_id
1 'polypeptide(L)'
;MYGPGQFLGPMTYNMDKAPLDVWSNDISQIAIKEREKEDLQWLAGYKQQGIAYAGEFGPNVLNPDGALNEHAFMLQGILADPYIQAITDGHPEVYDKITYADAVKWRKEWMDARAAHIQHKIDNGLYTASLVKQGSGTLFMTGNNTYDGGTTVEGGKLSITGSHASSVHVKGGTLGGSGFVAGSIDVDSGVLQPGLSSGEAASALSVTLVDVPPGNVLNVGDDVTVSRAGRVAITISGDHDYTSVRATGDLVLDGELDLDIRATLTPGTVLTIMSGDSIKGNFRSLPERRVLNAGHHMFRVSYQDGDVTLTVVRTLPGAGSGGV
;
A
#
# COMPACT_ATOMS: atom_id res chain seq x y z
N MET A 1 -13.59 3.02 10.89
CA MET A 1 -12.98 4.33 10.49
C MET A 1 -12.84 4.31 8.98
N TYR A 2 -12.76 5.45 8.28
CA TYR A 2 -12.73 5.46 6.81
C TYR A 2 -11.34 5.13 6.20
N GLY A 3 -10.31 4.87 7.02
CA GLY A 3 -8.93 4.75 6.57
C GLY A 3 -8.30 6.10 6.20
N PRO A 4 -7.03 6.13 5.74
CA PRO A 4 -6.37 7.34 5.26
C PRO A 4 -6.99 7.81 3.93
N GLY A 5 -6.89 9.11 3.62
CA GLY A 5 -7.25 9.64 2.29
C GLY A 5 -6.03 10.01 1.43
N GLN A 6 -4.84 10.03 2.04
CA GLN A 6 -3.56 10.30 1.39
C GLN A 6 -2.47 9.49 2.10
N PHE A 7 -1.51 9.00 1.33
CA PHE A 7 -0.23 8.56 1.87
C PHE A 7 0.82 9.66 1.72
N LEU A 8 1.62 9.84 2.77
CA LEU A 8 2.68 10.86 2.85
C LEU A 8 4.08 10.25 2.66
N GLY A 9 4.14 9.01 2.17
CA GLY A 9 5.34 8.21 1.98
C GLY A 9 5.02 6.72 2.14
N PRO A 10 6.04 5.84 2.13
CA PRO A 10 5.88 4.42 2.44
C PRO A 10 5.25 4.21 3.82
N MET A 11 4.27 3.30 3.90
CA MET A 11 3.55 2.98 5.12
C MET A 11 3.64 1.48 5.42
N THR A 12 3.90 1.14 6.69
CA THR A 12 3.70 -0.21 7.20
C THR A 12 2.47 -0.22 8.11
N TYR A 13 1.46 -1.00 7.75
CA TYR A 13 0.27 -1.20 8.54
C TYR A 13 0.30 -2.57 9.24
N ASN A 14 0.56 -2.55 10.55
CA ASN A 14 0.59 -3.74 11.38
C ASN A 14 -0.75 -3.97 12.09
N MET A 15 -1.40 -5.10 11.79
CA MET A 15 -2.67 -5.52 12.39
C MET A 15 -2.53 -6.71 13.36
N ASP A 16 -1.50 -6.73 14.21
CA ASP A 16 -1.34 -7.78 15.25
C ASP A 16 -2.40 -7.71 16.36
N LYS A 17 -2.98 -6.52 16.60
CA LYS A 17 -3.94 -6.27 17.69
C LYS A 17 -5.35 -5.97 17.20
N ALA A 18 -5.55 -5.84 15.89
CA ALA A 18 -6.82 -5.52 15.28
C ALA A 18 -7.21 -6.67 14.35
N PRO A 19 -8.27 -7.45 14.65
CA PRO A 19 -8.65 -8.57 13.80
C PRO A 19 -9.20 -8.12 12.44
N LEU A 20 -9.76 -6.92 12.37
CA LEU A 20 -10.46 -6.38 11.21
C LEU A 20 -10.36 -4.86 11.17
N ASP A 21 -10.15 -4.30 9.97
CA ASP A 21 -10.27 -2.89 9.67
C ASP A 21 -10.75 -2.69 8.23
N VAL A 22 -11.38 -1.56 7.95
CA VAL A 22 -11.92 -1.21 6.64
C VAL A 22 -11.45 0.19 6.27
N TRP A 23 -10.76 0.33 5.15
CA TRP A 23 -10.39 1.60 4.54
C TRP A 23 -11.27 1.84 3.32
N SER A 24 -12.16 2.81 3.46
CA SER A 24 -13.17 3.11 2.45
C SER A 24 -12.97 4.43 1.72
N ASN A 25 -12.00 5.23 2.15
CA ASN A 25 -11.52 6.38 1.41
C ASN A 25 -10.75 5.97 0.16
N ASP A 26 -10.80 6.83 -0.85
CA ASP A 26 -9.87 6.80 -1.98
C ASP A 26 -8.49 7.28 -1.49
N ILE A 27 -7.47 6.42 -1.55
CA ILE A 27 -6.13 6.76 -1.10
C ILE A 27 -5.28 7.18 -2.29
N SER A 28 -4.77 8.41 -2.29
CA SER A 28 -3.79 8.87 -3.29
C SER A 28 -2.48 9.34 -2.67
N GLN A 29 -1.53 9.74 -3.53
CA GLN A 29 -0.22 10.24 -3.15
C GLN A 29 0.03 11.70 -3.59
N ILE A 30 -1.04 12.45 -3.84
CA ILE A 30 -0.96 13.84 -4.32
C ILE A 30 -0.17 14.71 -3.34
N ALA A 31 -0.45 14.56 -2.03
CA ALA A 31 0.21 15.35 -1.00
C ALA A 31 1.73 15.13 -0.95
N ILE A 32 2.20 13.87 -1.06
CA ILE A 32 3.64 13.60 -1.04
C ILE A 32 4.33 14.06 -2.33
N LYS A 33 3.62 14.06 -3.47
CA LYS A 33 4.15 14.58 -4.74
C LYS A 33 4.26 16.11 -4.78
N GLU A 34 3.32 16.84 -4.18
CA GLU A 34 3.51 18.28 -4.03
C GLU A 34 4.69 18.56 -3.08
N ARG A 35 4.85 17.77 -2.03
CA ARG A 35 6.01 17.91 -1.13
C ARG A 35 7.34 17.61 -1.81
N GLU A 36 7.38 16.60 -2.68
CA GLU A 36 8.55 16.30 -3.53
C GLU A 36 8.94 17.52 -4.35
N LYS A 37 7.97 18.14 -5.02
CA LYS A 37 8.17 19.33 -5.83
C LYS A 37 8.70 20.51 -5.00
N GLU A 38 8.13 20.79 -3.84
CA GLU A 38 8.61 21.84 -2.92
C GLU A 38 10.05 21.58 -2.46
N ASP A 39 10.36 20.35 -2.05
CA ASP A 39 11.68 19.99 -1.54
C ASP A 39 12.74 20.05 -2.66
N LEU A 40 12.41 19.61 -3.88
CA LEU A 40 13.30 19.72 -5.05
C LEU A 40 13.56 21.17 -5.45
N GLN A 41 12.52 22.02 -5.45
CA GLN A 41 12.67 23.45 -5.71
C GLN A 41 13.57 24.11 -4.66
N TRP A 42 13.33 23.82 -3.38
CA TRP A 42 14.15 24.35 -2.30
C TRP A 42 15.60 23.89 -2.41
N LEU A 43 15.83 22.60 -2.68
CA LEU A 43 17.18 22.03 -2.81
C LEU A 43 17.94 22.65 -4.00
N ALA A 44 17.27 22.87 -5.14
CA ALA A 44 17.85 23.55 -6.29
C ALA A 44 18.23 25.00 -5.98
N GLY A 45 17.34 25.74 -5.31
CA GLY A 45 17.60 27.11 -4.88
C GLY A 45 18.79 27.20 -3.91
N TYR A 46 18.85 26.29 -2.95
CA TYR A 46 19.97 26.22 -2.02
C TYR A 46 21.30 25.87 -2.70
N LYS A 47 21.30 24.91 -3.63
CA LYS A 47 22.51 24.56 -4.42
C LYS A 47 23.02 25.74 -5.25
N GLN A 48 22.13 26.59 -5.75
CA GLN A 48 22.49 27.73 -6.59
C GLN A 48 22.94 28.96 -5.77
N GLN A 49 22.26 29.27 -4.67
CA GLN A 49 22.42 30.54 -3.96
C GLN A 49 23.06 30.37 -2.56
N GLY A 50 23.29 29.13 -2.12
CA GLY A 50 23.74 28.84 -0.76
C GLY A 50 22.77 29.41 0.28
N ILE A 51 23.29 29.90 1.40
CA ILE A 51 22.47 30.43 2.49
C ILE A 51 21.68 31.70 2.12
N ALA A 52 22.02 32.37 1.01
CA ALA A 52 21.28 33.53 0.53
C ALA A 52 19.87 33.16 0.05
N TYR A 53 19.63 31.90 -0.31
CA TYR A 53 18.29 31.42 -0.70
C TYR A 53 17.24 31.58 0.41
N ALA A 54 17.64 31.58 1.67
CA ALA A 54 16.73 31.78 2.81
C ALA A 54 16.27 33.24 2.97
N GLY A 55 16.74 34.15 2.12
CA GLY A 55 16.43 35.57 2.19
C GLY A 55 17.23 36.30 3.29
N GLU A 56 16.76 37.51 3.62
CA GLU A 56 17.40 38.34 4.62
C GLU A 56 17.30 37.75 6.04
N PHE A 57 18.16 38.20 6.95
CA PHE A 57 18.03 37.82 8.36
C PHE A 57 16.93 38.64 9.02
N GLY A 58 16.26 38.04 10.01
CA GLY A 58 15.25 38.73 10.80
C GLY A 58 15.84 39.80 11.73
N PRO A 59 15.00 40.65 12.34
CA PRO A 59 15.40 41.83 13.12
C PRO A 59 16.17 41.54 14.43
N ASN A 60 16.38 40.26 14.77
CA ASN A 60 17.14 39.84 15.94
C ASN A 60 18.60 39.46 15.61
N VAL A 61 19.01 39.56 14.35
CA VAL A 61 20.39 39.34 13.92
C VAL A 61 21.07 40.69 13.69
N LEU A 62 22.26 40.86 14.26
CA LEU A 62 23.09 42.04 14.03
C LEU A 62 23.61 42.09 12.59
N ASN A 63 23.90 43.28 12.10
CA ASN A 63 24.57 43.49 10.82
C ASN A 63 26.03 42.96 10.87
N PRO A 64 26.69 42.76 9.72
CA PRO A 64 28.07 42.28 9.68
C PRO A 64 29.09 43.16 10.42
N ASP A 65 28.81 44.46 10.57
CA ASP A 65 29.60 45.42 11.31
C ASP A 65 29.29 45.44 12.83
N GLY A 66 28.35 44.60 13.28
CA GLY A 66 27.90 44.52 14.67
C GLY A 66 26.78 45.51 15.03
N ALA A 67 26.36 46.37 14.09
CA ALA A 67 25.28 47.32 14.33
C ALA A 67 23.89 46.64 14.32
N LEU A 68 22.90 47.35 14.85
CA LEU A 68 21.51 46.89 14.80
C LEU A 68 20.97 46.86 13.37
N ASN A 69 20.11 45.88 13.13
CA ASN A 69 19.27 45.86 11.94
C ASN A 69 18.31 47.07 11.95
N GLU A 70 18.03 47.64 10.78
CA GLU A 70 17.14 48.82 10.63
C GLU A 70 15.70 48.58 11.09
N HIS A 71 15.27 47.31 11.13
CA HIS A 71 13.98 46.86 11.63
C HIS A 71 14.03 46.31 13.06
N ALA A 72 15.15 46.46 13.78
CA ALA A 72 15.28 46.00 15.15
C ALA A 72 14.29 46.74 16.07
N PHE A 73 13.45 45.97 16.78
CA PHE A 73 12.59 46.50 17.83
C PHE A 73 13.31 46.47 19.18
N MET A 74 13.20 47.57 19.94
CA MET A 74 13.77 47.71 21.28
C MET A 74 12.70 48.19 22.27
N LEU A 75 12.60 47.51 23.41
CA LEU A 75 11.69 47.92 24.48
C LEU A 75 12.38 48.97 25.36
N GLN A 76 11.72 50.10 25.61
CA GLN A 76 12.24 51.20 26.46
C GLN A 76 12.69 50.70 27.85
N GLY A 77 11.99 49.72 28.40
CA GLY A 77 12.37 49.10 29.69
C GLY A 77 13.74 48.41 29.66
N ILE A 78 14.13 47.80 28.54
CA ILE A 78 15.42 47.13 28.38
C ILE A 78 16.54 48.16 28.24
N LEU A 79 16.32 49.24 27.47
CA LEU A 79 17.29 50.31 27.28
C LEU A 79 17.66 51.01 28.60
N ALA A 80 16.70 51.13 29.52
CA ALA A 80 16.89 51.77 30.81
C ALA A 80 17.30 50.80 31.94
N ASP A 81 17.39 49.49 31.68
CA ASP A 81 17.68 48.50 32.71
C ASP A 81 19.17 48.54 33.13
N PRO A 82 19.49 48.87 34.40
CA PRO A 82 20.87 48.99 34.86
C PRO A 82 21.66 47.68 34.84
N TYR A 83 20.97 46.54 35.02
CA TYR A 83 21.61 45.23 34.96
C TYR A 83 21.98 44.89 33.52
N ILE A 84 21.08 45.15 32.56
CA ILE A 84 21.35 44.93 31.13
C ILE A 84 22.47 45.84 30.64
N GLN A 85 22.44 47.12 31.01
CA GLN A 85 23.52 48.07 30.73
C GLN A 85 24.88 47.56 31.22
N ALA A 86 24.94 46.96 32.41
CA ALA A 86 26.19 46.44 32.99
C ALA A 86 26.71 45.19 32.27
N ILE A 87 25.85 44.25 31.87
CA ILE A 87 26.28 43.02 31.19
C ILE A 87 26.55 43.21 29.70
N THR A 88 26.17 44.35 29.14
CA THR A 88 26.39 44.73 27.73
C THR A 88 27.41 45.86 27.55
N ASP A 89 28.15 46.21 28.60
CA ASP A 89 29.14 47.30 28.59
C ASP A 89 28.59 48.63 28.05
N GLY A 90 27.33 48.96 28.40
CA GLY A 90 26.66 50.19 27.97
C GLY A 90 25.93 50.11 26.63
N HIS A 91 25.81 48.90 26.06
CA HIS A 91 25.08 48.63 24.82
C HIS A 91 23.84 47.74 25.04
N PRO A 92 22.86 48.15 25.87
CA PRO A 92 21.68 47.33 26.16
C PRO A 92 20.84 47.04 24.90
N GLU A 93 21.06 47.79 23.81
CA GLU A 93 20.39 47.60 22.54
C GLU A 93 20.79 46.31 21.82
N VAL A 94 21.99 45.76 22.08
CA VAL A 94 22.43 44.47 21.53
C VAL A 94 22.03 43.28 22.41
N TYR A 95 21.36 43.53 23.53
CA TYR A 95 20.89 42.47 24.41
C TYR A 95 19.90 41.54 23.69
N ASP A 96 20.08 40.22 23.87
CA ASP A 96 19.29 39.16 23.21
C ASP A 96 19.33 39.19 21.67
N LYS A 97 20.43 39.72 21.09
CA LYS A 97 20.71 39.68 19.65
C LYS A 97 21.73 38.61 19.29
N ILE A 98 21.58 38.04 18.11
CA ILE A 98 22.51 37.05 17.54
C ILE A 98 23.52 37.77 16.66
N THR A 99 24.80 37.43 16.76
CA THR A 99 25.81 38.01 15.85
C THR A 99 25.57 37.55 14.41
N TYR A 100 25.95 38.38 13.43
CA TYR A 100 25.86 37.99 12.02
C TYR A 100 26.59 36.66 11.74
N ALA A 101 27.78 36.48 12.33
CA ALA A 101 28.61 35.30 12.15
C ALA A 101 27.92 34.02 12.68
N ASP A 102 27.33 34.08 13.88
CA ASP A 102 26.59 32.96 14.45
C ASP A 102 25.33 32.65 13.65
N ALA A 103 24.60 33.68 13.21
CA ALA A 103 23.40 33.51 12.39
C ALA A 103 23.72 32.87 11.02
N VAL A 104 24.82 33.27 10.37
CA VAL A 104 25.35 32.64 9.15
C VAL A 104 25.69 31.18 9.39
N LYS A 105 26.40 30.88 10.49
CA LYS A 105 26.78 29.51 10.86
C LYS A 105 25.55 28.64 11.08
N TRP A 106 24.61 29.05 11.93
CA TRP A 106 23.39 28.29 12.23
C TRP A 106 22.51 28.09 11.00
N ARG A 107 22.35 29.14 10.18
CA ARG A 107 21.62 29.04 8.92
C ARG A 107 22.27 28.02 7.99
N LYS A 108 23.60 28.03 7.87
CA LYS A 108 24.31 27.04 7.05
C LYS A 108 24.09 25.63 7.57
N GLU A 109 24.31 25.39 8.87
CA GLU A 109 24.13 24.07 9.49
C GLU A 109 22.71 23.52 9.29
N TRP A 110 21.69 24.37 9.51
CA TRP A 110 20.30 23.98 9.28
C TRP A 110 19.99 23.68 7.81
N MET A 111 20.46 24.52 6.89
CA MET A 111 20.22 24.32 5.46
C MET A 111 20.97 23.10 4.92
N ASP A 112 22.21 22.85 5.36
CA ASP A 112 22.95 21.62 5.04
C ASP A 112 22.17 20.39 5.54
N ALA A 113 21.67 20.42 6.78
CA ALA A 113 20.89 19.33 7.36
C ALA A 113 19.58 19.09 6.61
N ARG A 114 18.87 20.15 6.22
CA ARG A 114 17.66 20.04 5.40
C ARG A 114 17.98 19.48 4.01
N ALA A 115 19.06 19.92 3.38
CA ALA A 115 19.50 19.40 2.08
C ALA A 115 19.82 17.91 2.17
N ALA A 116 20.54 17.49 3.21
CA ALA A 116 20.83 16.07 3.47
C ALA A 116 19.55 15.26 3.71
N HIS A 117 18.57 15.81 4.44
CA HIS A 117 17.29 15.15 4.65
C HIS A 117 16.51 14.94 3.34
N ILE A 118 16.45 15.97 2.49
CA ILE A 118 15.79 15.86 1.18
C ILE A 118 16.51 14.84 0.31
N GLN A 119 17.85 14.88 0.27
CA GLN A 119 18.64 13.91 -0.49
C GLN A 119 18.39 12.48 -0.01
N HIS A 120 18.34 12.25 1.30
CA HIS A 120 17.98 10.94 1.85
C HIS A 120 16.60 10.46 1.38
N LYS A 121 15.60 11.35 1.31
CA LYS A 121 14.27 10.99 0.79
C LYS A 121 14.31 10.59 -0.69
N ILE A 122 15.09 11.30 -1.49
CA ILE A 122 15.29 10.97 -2.92
C ILE A 122 15.97 9.61 -3.05
N ASP A 123 17.10 9.43 -2.38
CA ASP A 123 17.94 8.22 -2.48
C ASP A 123 17.19 6.95 -2.04
N ASN A 124 16.25 7.09 -1.09
CA ASN A 124 15.43 5.99 -0.57
C ASN A 124 14.01 5.94 -1.17
N GLY A 125 13.71 6.74 -2.20
CA GLY A 125 12.40 6.71 -2.88
C GLY A 125 11.20 7.06 -2.00
N LEU A 126 11.40 7.86 -0.94
CA LEU A 126 10.37 8.14 0.09
C LEU A 126 9.26 9.10 -0.37
N TYR A 127 9.33 9.59 -1.60
CA TYR A 127 8.27 10.38 -2.23
C TYR A 127 7.25 9.54 -3.02
N THR A 128 7.49 8.23 -3.12
CA THR A 128 6.53 7.29 -3.71
C THR A 128 5.85 6.54 -2.59
N ALA A 129 4.53 6.69 -2.49
CA ALA A 129 3.78 6.04 -1.44
C ALA A 129 3.62 4.56 -1.75
N SER A 130 3.75 3.72 -0.72
CA SER A 130 3.59 2.27 -0.80
C SER A 130 2.98 1.75 0.49
N LEU A 131 2.44 0.53 0.46
CA LEU A 131 1.83 -0.11 1.62
C LEU A 131 2.48 -1.46 1.90
N VAL A 132 2.89 -1.69 3.14
CA VAL A 132 3.21 -3.02 3.66
C VAL A 132 2.15 -3.41 4.67
N LYS A 133 1.33 -4.42 4.35
CA LYS A 133 0.34 -5.00 5.27
C LYS A 133 0.96 -6.19 6.00
N GLN A 134 1.03 -6.10 7.31
CA GLN A 134 1.52 -7.17 8.18
C GLN A 134 0.59 -7.43 9.37
N GLY A 135 0.94 -8.44 10.17
CA GLY A 135 0.13 -8.92 11.30
C GLY A 135 -1.11 -9.71 10.88
N SER A 136 -1.71 -10.44 11.81
CA SER A 136 -2.72 -11.46 11.51
C SER A 136 -4.09 -10.95 11.08
N GLY A 137 -4.41 -9.67 11.31
CA GLY A 137 -5.72 -9.09 10.98
C GLY A 137 -6.03 -8.97 9.49
N THR A 138 -7.31 -8.72 9.20
CA THR A 138 -7.82 -8.49 7.84
C THR A 138 -8.05 -7.00 7.59
N LEU A 139 -7.42 -6.46 6.54
CA LEU A 139 -7.70 -5.12 6.02
C LEU A 139 -8.58 -5.22 4.78
N PHE A 140 -9.72 -4.54 4.79
CA PHE A 140 -10.54 -4.30 3.60
C PHE A 140 -10.20 -2.96 2.98
N MET A 141 -9.99 -2.93 1.66
CA MET A 141 -9.80 -1.70 0.89
C MET A 141 -10.93 -1.58 -0.13
N THR A 142 -11.86 -0.67 0.14
CA THR A 142 -13.10 -0.51 -0.64
C THR A 142 -13.09 0.73 -1.53
N GLY A 143 -12.18 1.68 -1.29
CA GLY A 143 -12.02 2.89 -2.10
C GLY A 143 -11.23 2.66 -3.39
N ASN A 144 -11.08 3.73 -4.18
CA ASN A 144 -10.28 3.80 -5.39
C ASN A 144 -8.87 4.31 -5.07
N ASN A 145 -7.93 3.38 -4.96
CA ASN A 145 -6.58 3.67 -4.51
C ASN A 145 -5.67 3.94 -5.71
N THR A 146 -5.01 5.10 -5.72
CA THR A 146 -4.28 5.66 -6.87
C THR A 146 -2.83 6.01 -6.54
N TYR A 147 -2.28 5.51 -5.44
CA TYR A 147 -0.85 5.63 -5.17
C TYR A 147 -0.04 4.69 -6.07
N ASP A 148 1.17 5.10 -6.42
CA ASP A 148 1.95 4.48 -7.50
C ASP A 148 2.86 3.36 -6.99
N GLY A 149 3.33 3.46 -5.73
CA GLY A 149 4.17 2.42 -5.15
C GLY A 149 3.39 1.14 -4.88
N GLY A 150 4.07 0.00 -4.99
CA GLY A 150 3.44 -1.30 -4.82
C GLY A 150 2.92 -1.54 -3.40
N THR A 151 2.06 -2.54 -3.29
CA THR A 151 1.54 -3.05 -2.01
C THR A 151 2.15 -4.41 -1.72
N THR A 152 2.78 -4.57 -0.55
CA THR A 152 3.29 -5.85 -0.06
C THR A 152 2.37 -6.41 1.01
N VAL A 153 1.97 -7.68 0.88
CA VAL A 153 1.16 -8.40 1.87
C VAL A 153 2.03 -9.46 2.56
N GLU A 154 2.55 -9.11 3.73
CA GLU A 154 3.46 -9.97 4.52
C GLU A 154 2.73 -10.83 5.55
N GLY A 155 1.51 -10.44 5.94
CA GLY A 155 0.74 -11.20 6.92
C GLY A 155 -0.74 -10.82 7.00
N GLY A 156 -1.54 -11.75 7.53
CA GLY A 156 -2.99 -11.61 7.61
C GLY A 156 -3.63 -11.58 6.22
N LYS A 157 -4.75 -10.88 6.08
CA LYS A 157 -5.46 -10.75 4.80
C LYS A 157 -5.57 -9.29 4.36
N LEU A 158 -5.29 -9.02 3.09
CA LEU A 158 -5.67 -7.80 2.40
C LEU A 158 -6.80 -8.16 1.42
N SER A 159 -7.97 -7.55 1.59
CA SER A 159 -9.15 -7.78 0.75
C SER A 159 -9.48 -6.53 -0.05
N ILE A 160 -9.24 -6.57 -1.36
CA ILE A 160 -9.54 -5.45 -2.27
C ILE A 160 -10.93 -5.66 -2.86
N THR A 161 -11.85 -4.75 -2.56
CA THR A 161 -13.22 -4.75 -3.11
C THR A 161 -13.49 -3.52 -3.98
N GLY A 162 -12.71 -2.46 -3.81
CA GLY A 162 -12.69 -1.29 -4.69
C GLY A 162 -11.70 -1.47 -5.84
N SER A 163 -11.00 -0.37 -6.19
CA SER A 163 -9.92 -0.39 -7.18
C SER A 163 -8.55 -0.09 -6.56
N HIS A 164 -7.51 -0.68 -7.14
CA HIS A 164 -6.13 -0.52 -6.70
C HIS A 164 -5.21 -0.37 -7.89
N ALA A 165 -4.54 0.77 -8.03
CA ALA A 165 -3.79 1.12 -9.23
C ALA A 165 -2.45 0.37 -9.35
N SER A 166 -1.72 0.19 -8.25
CA SER A 166 -0.35 -0.35 -8.28
C SER A 166 -0.30 -1.87 -8.14
N SER A 167 0.88 -2.44 -8.39
CA SER A 167 1.13 -3.87 -8.27
C SER A 167 1.03 -4.37 -6.83
N VAL A 168 0.63 -5.63 -6.65
CA VAL A 168 0.58 -6.29 -5.34
C VAL A 168 1.54 -7.47 -5.28
N HIS A 169 2.41 -7.49 -4.26
CA HIS A 169 3.33 -8.59 -3.97
C HIS A 169 2.91 -9.32 -2.68
N VAL A 170 2.64 -10.62 -2.76
CA VAL A 170 2.09 -11.43 -1.67
C VAL A 170 3.17 -12.34 -1.09
N LYS A 171 3.73 -11.94 0.06
CA LYS A 171 4.93 -12.51 0.68
C LYS A 171 4.63 -13.08 2.07
N GLY A 172 3.66 -14.00 2.14
CA GLY A 172 3.31 -14.74 3.36
C GLY A 172 1.91 -14.44 3.92
N GLY A 173 1.25 -13.37 3.49
CA GLY A 173 -0.17 -13.14 3.79
C GLY A 173 -1.11 -13.66 2.70
N THR A 174 -2.36 -13.20 2.77
CA THR A 174 -3.42 -13.52 1.79
C THR A 174 -3.88 -12.25 1.09
N LEU A 175 -3.87 -12.25 -0.24
CA LEU A 175 -4.60 -11.28 -1.06
C LEU A 175 -5.95 -11.87 -1.45
N GLY A 176 -7.03 -11.13 -1.27
CA GLY A 176 -8.35 -11.55 -1.72
C GLY A 176 -9.28 -10.40 -2.05
N GLY A 177 -10.59 -10.67 -2.04
CA GLY A 177 -11.62 -9.72 -2.42
C GLY A 177 -12.07 -9.89 -3.87
N SER A 178 -13.00 -9.05 -4.30
CA SER A 178 -13.68 -9.13 -5.60
C SER A 178 -13.58 -7.84 -6.41
N GLY A 179 -12.57 -7.01 -6.11
CA GLY A 179 -12.35 -5.72 -6.74
C GLY A 179 -11.53 -5.80 -8.03
N PHE A 180 -10.83 -4.71 -8.31
CA PHE A 180 -9.93 -4.56 -9.46
C PHE A 180 -8.53 -4.11 -9.02
N VAL A 181 -7.51 -4.82 -9.47
CA VAL A 181 -6.10 -4.44 -9.33
C VAL A 181 -5.58 -4.11 -10.73
N ALA A 182 -5.20 -2.86 -11.00
CA ALA A 182 -4.77 -2.48 -12.34
C ALA A 182 -3.35 -2.98 -12.67
N GLY A 183 -2.45 -3.03 -11.68
CA GLY A 183 -1.10 -3.56 -11.84
C GLY A 183 -1.03 -5.08 -11.69
N SER A 184 0.19 -5.61 -11.83
CA SER A 184 0.45 -7.05 -11.70
C SER A 184 0.25 -7.57 -10.27
N ILE A 185 -0.10 -8.84 -10.15
CA ILE A 185 -0.08 -9.57 -8.87
C ILE A 185 1.03 -10.61 -8.91
N ASP A 186 1.94 -10.54 -7.95
CA ASP A 186 2.99 -11.55 -7.75
C ASP A 186 2.80 -12.26 -6.40
N VAL A 187 2.47 -13.55 -6.46
CA VAL A 187 2.26 -14.41 -5.30
C VAL A 187 3.53 -15.23 -5.05
N ASP A 188 4.44 -14.68 -4.25
CA ASP A 188 5.73 -15.30 -3.93
C ASP A 188 5.56 -16.50 -2.99
N SER A 189 5.18 -16.23 -1.75
CA SER A 189 5.06 -17.23 -0.68
C SER A 189 3.73 -17.17 0.10
N GLY A 190 2.82 -16.29 -0.34
CA GLY A 190 1.48 -16.15 0.24
C GLY A 190 0.36 -16.86 -0.54
N VAL A 191 -0.87 -16.40 -0.32
CA VAL A 191 -2.08 -16.97 -0.91
C VAL A 191 -2.85 -15.92 -1.70
N LEU A 192 -3.23 -16.25 -2.93
CA LEU A 192 -4.26 -15.53 -3.69
C LEU A 192 -5.61 -16.23 -3.50
N GLN A 193 -6.53 -15.58 -2.82
CA GLN A 193 -7.86 -16.10 -2.48
C GLN A 193 -8.92 -15.15 -3.06
N PRO A 194 -9.24 -15.24 -4.36
CA PRO A 194 -10.23 -14.37 -4.97
C PRO A 194 -11.61 -14.54 -4.32
N GLY A 195 -12.40 -13.49 -4.46
CA GLY A 195 -13.77 -13.42 -3.97
C GLY A 195 -13.89 -12.90 -2.55
N LEU A 196 -15.14 -12.62 -2.20
CA LEU A 196 -15.60 -12.15 -0.91
C LEU A 196 -16.92 -12.85 -0.59
N SER A 197 -16.91 -13.68 0.45
CA SER A 197 -18.12 -14.38 0.88
C SER A 197 -19.11 -13.42 1.56
N SER A 198 -20.39 -13.80 1.59
CA SER A 198 -21.44 -13.02 2.27
C SER A 198 -21.15 -12.80 3.77
N GLY A 199 -20.49 -13.76 4.43
CA GLY A 199 -20.08 -13.63 5.83
C GLY A 199 -18.94 -12.64 6.05
N GLU A 200 -17.95 -12.63 5.15
CA GLU A 200 -16.87 -11.64 5.17
C GLU A 200 -17.37 -10.24 4.83
N ALA A 201 -18.25 -10.12 3.83
CA ALA A 201 -18.94 -8.88 3.50
C ALA A 201 -19.74 -8.33 4.70
N ALA A 202 -20.55 -9.18 5.35
CA ALA A 202 -21.28 -8.80 6.56
C ALA A 202 -20.35 -8.39 7.72
N SER A 203 -19.19 -9.04 7.86
CA SER A 203 -18.19 -8.67 8.87
C SER A 203 -17.60 -7.29 8.57
N ALA A 204 -17.26 -6.98 7.32
CA ALA A 204 -16.80 -5.66 6.92
C ALA A 204 -17.87 -4.58 7.19
N LEU A 205 -19.12 -4.85 6.80
CA LEU A 205 -20.28 -3.97 7.03
C LEU A 205 -20.53 -3.68 8.52
N SER A 206 -20.13 -4.57 9.43
CA SER A 206 -20.29 -4.33 10.87
C SER A 206 -19.42 -3.18 11.40
N VAL A 207 -18.42 -2.73 10.64
CA VAL A 207 -17.45 -1.69 11.05
C VAL A 207 -17.34 -0.51 10.06
N THR A 208 -18.16 -0.49 9.00
CA THR A 208 -18.21 0.59 7.99
C THR A 208 -19.66 0.96 7.62
N LEU A 209 -19.86 2.15 7.06
CA LEU A 209 -21.13 2.61 6.50
C LEU A 209 -21.20 2.48 4.97
N VAL A 210 -20.12 2.02 4.34
CA VAL A 210 -20.03 1.82 2.90
C VAL A 210 -20.47 0.40 2.56
N ASP A 211 -21.29 0.24 1.52
CA ASP A 211 -21.70 -1.09 1.06
C ASP A 211 -20.48 -1.88 0.55
N VAL A 212 -20.37 -3.13 1.00
CA VAL A 212 -19.30 -4.05 0.62
C VAL A 212 -19.98 -5.32 0.13
N PRO A 213 -20.39 -5.37 -1.15
CA PRO A 213 -21.13 -6.50 -1.67
C PRO A 213 -20.22 -7.73 -1.74
N PRO A 214 -20.76 -8.94 -1.46
CA PRO A 214 -20.05 -10.17 -1.79
C PRO A 214 -19.82 -10.25 -3.30
N GLY A 215 -18.80 -10.99 -3.70
CA GLY A 215 -18.45 -11.13 -5.09
C GLY A 215 -17.47 -12.27 -5.30
N ASN A 216 -17.44 -12.83 -6.50
CA ASN A 216 -16.66 -14.04 -6.77
C ASN A 216 -15.36 -13.77 -7.52
N VAL A 217 -15.26 -12.62 -8.19
CA VAL A 217 -14.22 -12.39 -9.19
C VAL A 217 -13.27 -11.30 -8.74
N LEU A 218 -11.97 -11.60 -8.70
CA LEU A 218 -10.92 -10.58 -8.61
C LEU A 218 -10.40 -10.30 -10.02
N ASN A 219 -10.48 -9.04 -10.45
CA ASN A 219 -10.03 -8.60 -11.77
C ASN A 219 -8.61 -8.01 -11.66
N VAL A 220 -7.76 -8.30 -12.66
CA VAL A 220 -6.36 -7.88 -12.71
C VAL A 220 -6.08 -7.28 -14.09
N GLY A 221 -5.55 -6.06 -14.14
CA GLY A 221 -5.27 -5.31 -15.36
C GLY A 221 -3.93 -5.65 -16.02
N ASP A 222 -3.20 -6.61 -15.48
CA ASP A 222 -1.86 -7.00 -15.89
C ASP A 222 -1.62 -8.48 -15.55
N ASP A 223 -0.37 -8.93 -15.57
CA ASP A 223 0.05 -10.29 -15.29
C ASP A 223 -0.30 -10.76 -13.85
N VAL A 224 -0.60 -12.06 -13.73
CA VAL A 224 -0.69 -12.77 -12.45
C VAL A 224 0.37 -13.86 -12.41
N THR A 225 1.35 -13.70 -11.52
CA THR A 225 2.41 -14.67 -11.27
C THR A 225 2.17 -15.39 -9.96
N VAL A 226 2.20 -16.71 -9.98
CA VAL A 226 2.14 -17.57 -8.79
C VAL A 226 3.40 -18.41 -8.73
N SER A 227 4.34 -17.95 -7.91
CA SER A 227 5.63 -18.59 -7.70
C SER A 227 5.47 -19.93 -6.98
N ARG A 228 6.54 -20.74 -6.99
CA ARG A 228 6.54 -22.10 -6.43
C ARG A 228 6.08 -22.20 -4.98
N ALA A 229 6.36 -21.20 -4.15
CA ALA A 229 5.96 -21.19 -2.76
C ALA A 229 4.52 -20.66 -2.57
N GLY A 230 3.96 -19.98 -3.58
CA GLY A 230 2.64 -19.40 -3.57
C GLY A 230 1.51 -20.41 -3.66
N ARG A 231 0.30 -19.93 -3.36
CA ARG A 231 -0.96 -20.68 -3.39
C ARG A 231 -2.05 -19.88 -4.10
N VAL A 232 -2.93 -20.57 -4.80
CA VAL A 232 -4.24 -20.03 -5.21
C VAL A 232 -5.33 -20.84 -4.50
N ALA A 233 -6.20 -20.17 -3.76
CA ALA A 233 -7.29 -20.79 -3.02
C ALA A 233 -8.65 -20.43 -3.65
N ILE A 234 -9.31 -21.41 -4.26
CA ILE A 234 -10.60 -21.23 -4.94
C ILE A 234 -11.72 -21.85 -4.10
N THR A 235 -12.79 -21.07 -3.87
CA THR A 235 -14.02 -21.57 -3.25
C THR A 235 -15.02 -21.95 -4.33
N ILE A 236 -15.61 -23.14 -4.25
CA ILE A 236 -16.65 -23.62 -5.16
C ILE A 236 -17.91 -23.94 -4.35
N SER A 237 -18.92 -23.09 -4.49
CA SER A 237 -20.22 -23.17 -3.80
C SER A 237 -21.35 -23.69 -4.68
N GLY A 238 -21.10 -23.91 -5.97
CA GLY A 238 -22.04 -24.53 -6.91
C GLY A 238 -21.51 -24.53 -8.34
N ASP A 239 -22.29 -25.10 -9.27
CA ASP A 239 -21.90 -25.23 -10.69
C ASP A 239 -21.61 -23.87 -11.37
N HIS A 240 -22.22 -22.79 -10.87
CA HIS A 240 -22.06 -21.42 -11.37
C HIS A 240 -21.68 -20.41 -10.27
N ASP A 241 -21.37 -20.90 -9.07
CA ASP A 241 -21.05 -20.08 -7.92
C ASP A 241 -19.68 -20.51 -7.38
N TYR A 242 -18.63 -19.85 -7.86
CA TYR A 242 -17.25 -20.14 -7.51
C TYR A 242 -16.38 -18.91 -7.69
N THR A 243 -15.31 -18.82 -6.92
CA THR A 243 -14.39 -17.69 -7.01
C THR A 243 -13.41 -17.84 -8.17
N SER A 244 -12.98 -16.74 -8.78
CA SER A 244 -12.05 -16.77 -9.90
C SER A 244 -11.19 -15.51 -10.01
N VAL A 245 -10.07 -15.64 -10.71
CA VAL A 245 -9.18 -14.53 -11.08
C VAL A 245 -9.32 -14.25 -12.57
N ARG A 246 -9.46 -13.00 -12.96
CA ARG A 246 -9.52 -12.57 -14.38
C ARG A 246 -8.41 -11.57 -14.65
N ALA A 247 -7.32 -12.03 -15.25
CA ALA A 247 -6.23 -11.19 -15.70
C ALA A 247 -6.44 -10.75 -17.14
N THR A 248 -5.99 -9.54 -17.48
CA THR A 248 -5.83 -9.14 -18.89
C THR A 248 -4.43 -9.43 -19.43
N GLY A 249 -3.45 -9.67 -18.55
CA GLY A 249 -2.11 -10.11 -18.90
C GLY A 249 -1.94 -11.63 -18.83
N ASP A 250 -0.69 -12.08 -18.78
CA ASP A 250 -0.31 -13.49 -18.70
C ASP A 250 -0.59 -14.09 -17.32
N LEU A 251 -0.95 -15.37 -17.31
CA LEU A 251 -0.88 -16.22 -16.12
C LEU A 251 0.44 -16.98 -16.10
N VAL A 252 1.27 -16.77 -15.07
CA VAL A 252 2.52 -17.50 -14.86
C VAL A 252 2.39 -18.39 -13.63
N LEU A 253 2.35 -19.71 -13.80
CA LEU A 253 1.95 -20.65 -12.76
C LEU A 253 3.04 -21.69 -12.46
N ASP A 254 3.49 -21.73 -11.19
CA ASP A 254 4.35 -22.78 -10.61
C ASP A 254 3.95 -23.17 -9.17
N GLY A 255 3.02 -22.41 -8.56
CA GLY A 255 2.52 -22.62 -7.21
C GLY A 255 1.49 -23.75 -7.06
N GLU A 256 0.86 -23.84 -5.88
CA GLU A 256 -0.16 -24.85 -5.57
C GLU A 256 -1.59 -24.30 -5.73
N LEU A 257 -2.53 -25.19 -6.06
CA LEU A 257 -3.96 -24.91 -6.14
C LEU A 257 -4.69 -25.62 -5.00
N ASP A 258 -5.34 -24.83 -4.15
CA ASP A 258 -6.19 -25.30 -3.06
C ASP A 258 -7.67 -25.09 -3.42
N LEU A 259 -8.49 -26.11 -3.20
CA LEU A 259 -9.93 -26.07 -3.50
C LEU A 259 -10.75 -26.29 -2.23
N ASP A 260 -11.64 -25.34 -1.94
CA ASP A 260 -12.68 -25.46 -0.91
C ASP A 260 -14.03 -25.71 -1.60
N ILE A 261 -14.55 -26.94 -1.51
CA ILE A 261 -15.78 -27.36 -2.20
C ILE A 261 -16.91 -27.46 -1.19
N ARG A 262 -17.93 -26.62 -1.36
CA ARG A 262 -19.05 -26.45 -0.43
C ARG A 262 -20.38 -26.99 -0.96
N ALA A 263 -20.38 -27.53 -2.18
CA ALA A 263 -21.57 -28.08 -2.82
C ALA A 263 -21.30 -29.35 -3.62
N THR A 264 -22.38 -30.07 -3.94
CA THR A 264 -22.33 -31.13 -4.94
C THR A 264 -22.36 -30.49 -6.32
N LEU A 265 -21.42 -30.90 -7.18
CA LEU A 265 -21.27 -30.40 -8.53
C LEU A 265 -21.76 -31.43 -9.54
N THR A 266 -22.36 -30.94 -10.62
CA THR A 266 -22.86 -31.80 -11.70
C THR A 266 -21.68 -32.34 -12.52
N PRO A 267 -21.57 -33.66 -12.76
CA PRO A 267 -20.59 -34.20 -13.70
C PRO A 267 -20.74 -33.55 -15.08
N GLY A 268 -19.63 -33.10 -15.66
CA GLY A 268 -19.59 -32.34 -16.90
C GLY A 268 -19.53 -30.81 -16.73
N THR A 269 -19.80 -30.29 -15.53
CA THR A 269 -19.60 -28.86 -15.24
C THR A 269 -18.14 -28.46 -15.48
N VAL A 270 -17.93 -27.34 -16.18
CA VAL A 270 -16.61 -26.75 -16.41
C VAL A 270 -16.54 -25.43 -15.64
N LEU A 271 -15.56 -25.34 -14.74
CA LEU A 271 -15.30 -24.15 -13.92
C LEU A 271 -14.05 -23.46 -14.45
N THR A 272 -14.16 -22.24 -14.95
CA THR A 272 -12.97 -21.45 -15.36
C THR A 272 -12.48 -20.64 -14.16
N ILE A 273 -11.51 -21.19 -13.44
CA ILE A 273 -11.05 -20.65 -12.14
C ILE A 273 -10.04 -19.51 -12.29
N MET A 274 -9.32 -19.46 -13.41
CA MET A 274 -8.47 -18.33 -13.78
C MET A 274 -8.53 -18.12 -15.29
N SER A 275 -8.44 -16.88 -15.75
CA SER A 275 -8.24 -16.54 -17.17
C SER A 275 -7.19 -15.44 -17.32
N GLY A 276 -6.44 -15.46 -18.42
CA GLY A 276 -5.48 -14.44 -18.84
C GLY A 276 -5.32 -14.42 -20.36
N ASP A 277 -4.41 -13.61 -20.87
CA ASP A 277 -4.07 -13.56 -22.31
C ASP A 277 -3.37 -14.84 -22.77
N SER A 278 -2.42 -15.32 -21.96
CA SER A 278 -1.76 -16.60 -22.14
C SER A 278 -1.45 -17.29 -20.82
N ILE A 279 -1.08 -18.57 -20.87
CA ILE A 279 -0.63 -19.33 -19.70
C ILE A 279 0.79 -19.83 -19.92
N LYS A 280 1.66 -19.56 -18.94
CA LYS A 280 3.01 -20.11 -18.84
C LYS A 280 3.10 -21.01 -17.61
N GLY A 281 3.40 -22.29 -17.83
CA GLY A 281 3.50 -23.29 -16.76
C GLY A 281 2.14 -23.90 -16.39
N ASN A 282 2.08 -24.47 -15.19
CA ASN A 282 0.89 -25.11 -14.65
C ASN A 282 0.99 -25.16 -13.12
N PHE A 283 -0.12 -25.37 -12.43
CA PHE A 283 -0.07 -25.59 -10.98
C PHE A 283 0.76 -26.83 -10.67
N ARG A 284 1.49 -26.79 -9.56
CA ARG A 284 2.40 -27.84 -9.11
C ARG A 284 1.70 -29.18 -9.04
N SER A 285 2.33 -30.20 -9.61
CA SER A 285 1.82 -31.58 -9.67
C SER A 285 0.48 -31.74 -10.42
N LEU A 286 0.03 -30.70 -11.12
CA LEU A 286 -1.20 -30.65 -11.90
C LEU A 286 -0.90 -30.28 -13.36
N PRO A 287 -0.16 -31.11 -14.12
CA PRO A 287 0.02 -30.87 -15.55
C PRO A 287 -1.32 -31.00 -16.29
N GLU A 288 -1.32 -30.55 -17.55
CA GLU A 288 -2.47 -30.65 -18.46
C GLU A 288 -3.14 -32.03 -18.43
N ARG A 289 -4.48 -32.03 -18.36
CA ARG A 289 -5.36 -33.23 -18.28
C ARG A 289 -5.20 -34.08 -17.02
N ARG A 290 -4.40 -33.65 -16.03
CA ARG A 290 -4.30 -34.35 -14.75
C ARG A 290 -5.67 -34.39 -14.06
N VAL A 291 -5.94 -35.51 -13.40
CA VAL A 291 -7.11 -35.64 -12.53
C VAL A 291 -6.71 -35.30 -11.10
N LEU A 292 -7.40 -34.32 -10.53
CA LEU A 292 -7.32 -33.88 -9.15
C LEU A 292 -8.53 -34.44 -8.38
N ASN A 293 -8.28 -35.04 -7.22
CA ASN A 293 -9.33 -35.40 -6.28
C ASN A 293 -9.40 -34.31 -5.21
N ALA A 294 -10.56 -33.67 -5.06
CA ALA A 294 -10.79 -32.68 -4.04
C ALA A 294 -12.22 -32.83 -3.51
N GLY A 295 -12.37 -32.84 -2.18
CA GLY A 295 -13.62 -33.20 -1.54
C GLY A 295 -14.14 -34.57 -2.02
N HIS A 296 -15.41 -34.62 -2.42
CA HIS A 296 -16.04 -35.81 -3.01
C HIS A 296 -16.11 -35.76 -4.54
N HIS A 297 -15.21 -35.02 -5.21
CA HIS A 297 -15.24 -34.86 -6.66
C HIS A 297 -13.88 -35.14 -7.30
N MET A 298 -13.94 -35.63 -8.54
CA MET A 298 -12.78 -35.76 -9.42
C MET A 298 -12.85 -34.67 -10.48
N PHE A 299 -11.82 -33.85 -10.60
CA PHE A 299 -11.71 -32.79 -11.59
C PHE A 299 -10.61 -33.12 -12.59
N ARG A 300 -10.85 -32.87 -13.87
CA ARG A 300 -9.80 -32.83 -14.89
C ARG A 300 -9.41 -31.38 -15.12
N VAL A 301 -8.13 -31.07 -14.94
CA VAL A 301 -7.58 -29.73 -15.18
C VAL A 301 -7.23 -29.53 -16.66
N SER A 302 -7.39 -28.31 -17.16
CA SER A 302 -6.94 -27.87 -18.48
C SER A 302 -6.36 -26.45 -18.42
N TYR A 303 -5.35 -26.18 -19.23
CA TYR A 303 -4.64 -24.89 -19.39
C TYR A 303 -4.63 -24.48 -20.86
N GLN A 304 -5.79 -24.12 -21.42
CA GLN A 304 -5.95 -23.87 -22.86
C GLN A 304 -6.60 -22.51 -23.08
N ASP A 305 -6.24 -21.84 -24.17
CA ASP A 305 -6.85 -20.57 -24.60
C ASP A 305 -6.83 -19.46 -23.52
N GLY A 306 -5.76 -19.42 -22.72
CA GLY A 306 -5.64 -18.46 -21.61
C GLY A 306 -6.41 -18.84 -20.34
N ASP A 307 -7.19 -19.92 -20.37
CA ASP A 307 -8.05 -20.36 -19.28
C ASP A 307 -7.49 -21.56 -18.52
N VAL A 308 -7.53 -21.46 -17.18
CA VAL A 308 -7.40 -22.60 -16.28
C VAL A 308 -8.79 -23.12 -15.94
N THR A 309 -9.13 -24.31 -16.42
CA THR A 309 -10.44 -24.90 -16.20
C THR A 309 -10.38 -26.20 -15.39
N LEU A 310 -11.42 -26.43 -14.60
CA LEU A 310 -11.68 -27.68 -13.88
C LEU A 310 -12.98 -28.29 -14.40
N THR A 311 -12.88 -29.42 -15.10
CA THR A 311 -14.06 -30.18 -15.52
C THR A 311 -14.41 -31.25 -14.48
N VAL A 312 -15.61 -31.23 -13.94
CA VAL A 312 -16.10 -32.27 -13.02
C VAL A 312 -16.25 -33.58 -13.79
N VAL A 313 -15.42 -34.57 -13.50
CA VAL A 313 -15.45 -35.89 -14.17
C VAL A 313 -16.54 -36.77 -13.57
N ARG A 314 -16.59 -36.84 -12.23
CA ARG A 314 -17.63 -37.53 -11.48
C ARG A 314 -17.61 -37.14 -10.00
N THR A 315 -18.74 -37.36 -9.35
CA THR A 315 -18.86 -37.32 -7.89
C THR A 315 -18.59 -38.71 -7.31
N LEU A 316 -17.80 -38.78 -6.24
CA LEU A 316 -17.47 -40.00 -5.52
C LEU A 316 -18.60 -40.36 -4.54
N PRO A 317 -18.88 -41.66 -4.29
CA PRO A 317 -19.93 -42.08 -3.36
C PRO A 317 -19.69 -41.55 -1.93
N GLY A 318 -20.71 -40.94 -1.30
CA GLY A 318 -20.63 -40.42 0.07
C GLY A 318 -21.50 -39.19 0.37
N ALA A 319 -22.04 -38.50 -0.64
CA ALA A 319 -22.97 -37.37 -0.45
C ALA A 319 -24.42 -37.86 -0.20
N GLY A 320 -24.62 -38.56 0.92
CA GLY A 320 -25.94 -38.95 1.40
C GLY A 320 -26.42 -37.99 2.47
N SER A 321 -27.49 -37.25 2.16
CA SER A 321 -28.34 -36.49 3.08
C SER A 321 -28.62 -37.24 4.39
N GLY A 322 -28.09 -36.73 5.50
CA GLY A 322 -28.60 -37.03 6.84
C GLY A 322 -29.87 -36.24 7.10
N GLY A 323 -30.98 -36.65 6.47
CA GLY A 323 -32.32 -36.24 6.86
C GLY A 323 -32.92 -37.29 7.78
N VAL A 324 -33.12 -36.93 9.05
CA VAL A 324 -34.21 -37.41 9.92
C VAL A 324 -34.70 -36.21 10.70
#